data_AF-A0A1N6WH51-F1
#
_entry.id   AF-A0A1N6WH51-F1
#
_cell.length_a   1.000
_cell.length_b   1.000
_cell.length_c   1.000
_cell.angle_alpha   90.00
_cell.angle_beta   90.00
_cell.angle_gamma   90.00
#
_symmetry.space_group_name_H-M   'P 1'
#
loop_
_entity.id
_entity.type
_entity.pdbx_description
1 polymer ?
#
loop_
_entity_poly.entity_id
_entity_poly.type
_entity_poly.pdbx_seq_one_letter_code
_entity_poly.pdbx_strand_id
1 'polypeptide(L)'
;MRKARSQRNWNAKKTFAFGKVFDSKAEADYYKLLLADPNVEKVDVQPAFDIIPAYTVTCRRCEGSGRRISEKTKRAINCTLCSGKGSKEKAGAKYTADFKVYWKDGRTEIVDVKGGPASRDFSLRRKLLEQAIGQELVVMEYTKAGWRRKR
;
A
#
# COMPACT_ATOMS: atom_id res chain seq x y z
N MET A 1 28.09 -24.23 1.60
CA MET A 1 26.76 -24.60 1.03
C MET A 1 25.79 -23.44 1.20
N ARG A 2 25.32 -22.81 0.11
CA ARG A 2 24.32 -21.72 0.20
C ARG A 2 22.94 -22.35 0.41
N LYS A 3 22.29 -22.08 1.55
CA LYS A 3 20.91 -22.52 1.81
C LYS A 3 20.02 -22.09 0.64
N ALA A 4 19.31 -23.04 0.02
CA ALA A 4 18.32 -22.75 -0.99
C ALA A 4 17.27 -21.78 -0.41
N ARG A 5 16.97 -20.71 -1.15
CA ARG A 5 15.93 -19.76 -0.79
C ARG A 5 14.60 -20.50 -0.87
N SER A 6 13.96 -20.76 0.27
CA SER A 6 12.62 -21.36 0.29
C SER A 6 11.70 -20.50 -0.60
N GLN A 7 11.02 -21.14 -1.55
CA GLN A 7 9.97 -20.47 -2.31
C GLN A 7 8.91 -20.01 -1.31
N ARG A 8 8.64 -18.71 -1.30
CA ARG A 8 7.56 -18.13 -0.50
C ARG A 8 6.24 -18.56 -1.15
N ASN A 9 5.71 -19.70 -0.74
CA ASN A 9 4.36 -20.12 -1.10
C ASN A 9 3.34 -19.23 -0.39
N TRP A 10 3.10 -18.04 -0.96
CA TRP A 10 1.97 -17.17 -0.59
C TRP A 10 0.70 -17.67 -1.27
N ASN A 11 0.33 -18.93 -0.99
CA ASN A 11 -0.88 -19.55 -1.56
C ASN A 11 -2.11 -19.15 -0.71
N ALA A 12 -2.31 -17.85 -0.53
CA ALA A 12 -3.47 -17.31 0.15
C ALA A 12 -4.70 -17.57 -0.73
N LYS A 13 -5.57 -18.47 -0.27
CA LYS A 13 -6.83 -18.75 -0.95
C LYS A 13 -7.74 -17.55 -0.76
N LYS A 14 -8.04 -16.83 -1.84
CA LYS A 14 -9.06 -15.79 -1.84
C LYS A 14 -10.38 -16.36 -1.36
N THR A 15 -11.08 -15.62 -0.51
CA THR A 15 -12.37 -16.04 0.04
C THR A 15 -13.46 -15.09 -0.41
N PHE A 16 -14.56 -15.66 -0.90
CA PHE A 16 -15.77 -14.90 -1.23
C PHE A 16 -16.69 -14.95 -0.02
N ALA A 17 -17.04 -13.79 0.53
CA ALA A 17 -17.99 -13.68 1.63
C ALA A 17 -18.79 -12.38 1.51
N PHE A 18 -20.10 -12.42 1.78
CA PHE A 18 -20.99 -11.25 1.75
C PHE A 18 -20.93 -10.42 0.45
N GLY A 19 -20.77 -11.09 -0.70
CA GLY A 19 -20.64 -10.42 -2.00
C GLY A 19 -19.31 -9.67 -2.21
N LYS A 20 -18.33 -9.84 -1.33
CA LYS A 20 -16.99 -9.24 -1.41
C LYS A 20 -15.92 -10.33 -1.53
N VAL A 21 -14.79 -9.96 -2.14
CA VAL A 21 -13.61 -10.81 -2.27
C VAL A 21 -12.59 -10.35 -1.24
N PHE A 22 -12.15 -11.28 -0.39
CA PHE A 22 -11.11 -11.07 0.61
C PHE A 22 -9.85 -11.83 0.22
N ASP A 23 -8.69 -11.24 0.55
CA ASP A 23 -7.39 -11.83 0.28
C ASP A 23 -7.03 -12.91 1.31
N SER A 24 -7.72 -12.94 2.45
CA SER A 24 -7.59 -13.99 3.46
C SER A 24 -8.89 -14.34 4.19
N LYS A 25 -8.91 -15.55 4.79
CA LYS A 25 -10.00 -15.96 5.69
C LYS A 25 -10.10 -15.05 6.93
N ALA A 26 -8.96 -14.56 7.42
CA ALA A 26 -8.89 -13.69 8.58
C ALA A 26 -9.62 -12.37 8.34
N GLU A 27 -9.43 -11.75 7.17
CA GLU A 27 -10.19 -10.55 6.77
C GLU A 27 -11.69 -10.81 6.72
N ALA A 28 -12.10 -11.91 6.07
CA ALA A 28 -13.51 -12.27 5.97
C ALA A 28 -14.16 -12.53 7.34
N ASP A 29 -13.44 -13.16 8.27
CA ASP A 29 -13.93 -13.42 9.62
C ASP A 29 -13.96 -12.14 10.47
N TYR A 30 -12.99 -11.24 10.31
CA TYR A 30 -13.03 -9.93 10.98
C TYR A 30 -14.16 -9.04 10.45
N TYR A 31 -14.41 -9.06 9.13
CA TYR A 31 -15.51 -8.34 8.52
C TYR A 31 -16.88 -8.74 9.09
N LYS A 32 -17.08 -10.03 9.39
CA LYS A 32 -18.30 -10.51 10.07
C LYS A 32 -18.49 -9.86 11.44
N LEU A 33 -17.41 -9.68 12.20
CA LEU A 33 -17.47 -9.04 13.52
C LEU A 33 -17.83 -7.56 13.40
N LEU A 34 -17.25 -6.86 12.41
CA LEU A 34 -17.61 -5.46 12.14
C LEU A 34 -19.09 -5.31 11.76
N LEU A 35 -19.63 -6.23 10.96
CA LEU A 35 -21.05 -6.21 10.60
C LEU A 35 -21.99 -6.55 11.76
N ALA A 36 -21.53 -7.35 12.73
CA ALA A 36 -22.31 -7.74 13.90
C ALA A 36 -22.29 -6.67 15.01
N ASP A 37 -21.35 -5.71 14.98
CA ASP A 37 -21.22 -4.68 16.00
C ASP A 37 -22.26 -3.57 15.78
N PRO A 38 -23.19 -3.34 16.74
CA PRO A 38 -24.24 -2.33 16.60
C PRO A 38 -23.70 -0.89 16.60
N ASN A 39 -22.44 -0.66 16.97
CA ASN A 39 -21.81 0.66 16.98
C ASN A 39 -21.20 1.03 15.62
N VAL A 40 -21.03 0.05 14.73
CA VAL A 40 -20.54 0.29 13.37
C VAL A 40 -21.68 0.86 12.54
N GLU A 41 -21.43 2.00 11.90
CA GLU A 41 -22.37 2.65 10.99
C GLU A 41 -22.16 2.16 9.56
N LYS A 42 -20.89 2.11 9.12
CA LYS A 42 -20.52 1.75 7.76
C LYS A 42 -19.12 1.14 7.70
N VAL A 43 -18.90 0.24 6.75
CA VAL A 43 -17.57 -0.32 6.46
C VAL A 43 -17.29 -0.22 4.97
N ASP A 44 -16.22 0.49 4.60
CA ASP A 44 -15.65 0.43 3.26
C ASP A 44 -14.61 -0.70 3.23
N VAL A 45 -14.74 -1.61 2.27
CA VAL A 45 -13.82 -2.75 2.07
C VAL A 45 -12.77 -2.40 1.03
N GLN A 46 -11.51 -2.69 1.32
CA GLN A 46 -10.35 -2.44 0.46
C GLN A 46 -10.19 -0.97 -0.03
N PRO A 47 -10.36 0.05 0.83
CA PRO A 47 -10.16 1.44 0.43
C PRO A 47 -8.70 1.71 0.06
N ALA A 48 -8.50 2.46 -1.02
CA ALA A 48 -7.19 2.87 -1.50
C ALA A 48 -6.88 4.32 -1.08
N PHE A 49 -5.65 4.55 -0.62
CA PHE A 49 -5.13 5.84 -0.19
C PHE A 49 -3.85 6.16 -0.96
N ASP A 50 -3.70 7.39 -1.43
CA ASP A 50 -2.44 7.87 -1.99
C ASP A 50 -1.47 8.20 -0.84
N ILE A 51 -0.42 7.40 -0.69
CA ILE A 51 0.60 7.58 0.37
C ILE A 51 1.85 8.29 -0.13
N ILE A 52 2.09 8.24 -1.43
CA ILE A 52 3.08 9.06 -2.12
C ILE A 52 2.39 9.55 -3.39
N PRO A 53 2.20 10.87 -3.59
CA PRO A 53 1.66 11.38 -4.84
C PRO A 53 2.65 11.12 -6.00
N ALA A 54 2.19 11.23 -7.25
CA ALA A 54 3.10 11.24 -8.38
C ALA A 54 4.12 12.39 -8.24
N TYR A 55 5.38 12.13 -8.55
CA TYR A 55 6.47 13.09 -8.33
C TYR A 55 7.41 13.14 -9.51
N THR A 56 8.06 14.29 -9.69
CA THR A 56 9.02 14.50 -10.78
C THR A 56 10.43 14.37 -10.27
N VAL A 57 11.28 13.66 -11.03
CA VAL A 57 12.72 13.55 -10.77
C VAL A 57 13.52 14.11 -11.93
N THR A 58 14.64 14.74 -11.62
CA THR A 58 15.60 15.19 -12.63
C THR A 58 16.12 14.00 -13.43
N CYS A 59 16.20 14.16 -14.75
CA CYS A 59 16.68 13.09 -15.60
C CYS A 59 18.17 12.86 -15.35
N ARG A 60 18.51 11.71 -14.73
CA ARG A 60 19.90 11.30 -14.45
C ARG A 60 20.84 11.29 -15.67
N ARG A 61 20.30 11.28 -16.89
CA ARG A 61 21.11 11.28 -18.11
C ARG A 61 21.58 12.66 -18.50
N CYS A 62 20.70 13.64 -18.48
CA CYS A 62 21.02 14.98 -18.95
C CYS A 62 21.13 15.97 -17.80
N GLU A 63 21.04 15.49 -16.56
CA GLU A 63 21.14 16.30 -15.33
C GLU A 63 20.17 17.48 -15.33
N GLY A 64 19.00 17.31 -15.96
CA GLY A 64 17.98 18.37 -16.06
C GLY A 64 18.02 19.16 -17.36
N SER A 65 19.13 19.14 -18.12
CA SER A 65 19.27 19.98 -19.32
C SER A 65 18.35 19.59 -20.49
N GLY A 66 17.77 18.38 -20.48
CA GLY A 66 16.99 17.85 -21.60
C GLY A 66 17.82 17.53 -22.85
N ARG A 67 19.10 17.90 -22.88
CA ARG A 67 20.00 17.78 -24.04
C ARG A 67 21.21 16.90 -23.70
N ARG A 68 21.87 16.40 -24.73
CA ARG A 68 23.14 15.67 -24.64
C ARG A 68 23.99 15.98 -25.86
N ILE A 69 25.31 16.00 -25.69
CA ILE A 69 26.22 16.15 -26.82
C ILE A 69 26.38 14.77 -27.48
N SER A 70 26.15 14.71 -28.79
CA SER A 70 26.38 13.51 -29.60
C SER A 70 27.89 13.28 -29.74
N GLU A 71 28.39 12.12 -29.34
CA GLU A 71 29.82 11.79 -29.49
C GLU A 71 30.27 11.78 -30.96
N LYS A 72 29.37 11.40 -31.88
CA LYS A 72 29.66 11.33 -33.32
C LYS A 72 29.67 12.70 -34.01
N THR A 73 28.68 13.54 -33.72
CA THR A 73 28.47 14.81 -34.44
C THR A 73 28.89 16.03 -33.65
N LYS A 74 29.21 15.88 -32.36
CA LYS A 74 29.48 16.95 -31.38
C LYS A 74 28.34 17.98 -31.23
N ARG A 75 27.14 17.68 -31.75
CA ARG A 75 25.95 18.55 -31.66
C ARG A 75 25.11 18.20 -30.43
N ALA A 76 24.39 19.20 -29.91
CA ALA A 76 23.41 19.00 -28.84
C ALA A 76 22.12 18.35 -29.37
N ILE A 77 21.92 17.08 -29.02
CA ILE A 77 20.73 16.29 -29.35
C ILE A 77 19.78 16.21 -28.15
N ASN A 78 18.51 15.88 -28.40
CA ASN A 78 17.56 15.62 -27.32
C ASN A 78 18.00 14.39 -26.53
N CYS A 79 17.90 14.48 -25.20
CA CYS A 79 18.15 13.36 -24.34
C CYS A 79 17.08 12.28 -24.59
N THR A 80 17.50 11.15 -25.14
CA THR A 80 16.62 10.02 -25.50
C THR A 80 15.90 9.42 -24.29
N LEU A 81 16.46 9.56 -23.09
CA LEU A 81 15.87 8.97 -21.89
C LEU A 81 14.66 9.75 -21.38
N CYS A 82 14.64 11.08 -21.51
CA CYS A 82 13.52 11.93 -21.09
C CYS A 82 12.83 12.62 -22.29
N SER A 83 13.16 12.22 -23.52
CA SER A 83 12.65 12.82 -24.76
C SER A 83 12.74 14.36 -24.77
N GLY A 84 13.87 14.91 -24.31
CA GLY A 84 14.06 16.37 -24.28
C GLY A 84 13.51 17.10 -23.06
N LYS A 85 12.70 16.46 -22.19
CA LYS A 85 12.01 17.13 -21.08
C LYS A 85 12.90 17.58 -19.92
N GLY A 86 14.11 17.04 -19.79
CA GLY A 86 14.99 17.30 -18.64
C GLY A 86 14.57 16.59 -17.34
N SER A 87 13.31 16.18 -17.23
CA SER A 87 12.75 15.50 -16.06
C SER A 87 11.98 14.23 -16.42
N LYS A 88 11.62 13.46 -15.40
CA LYS A 88 10.76 12.28 -15.50
C LYS A 88 9.72 12.28 -14.40
N GLU A 89 8.48 12.07 -14.78
CA GLU A 89 7.43 11.75 -13.83
C GLU A 89 7.59 10.30 -13.35
N LYS A 90 7.41 10.11 -12.05
CA LYS A 90 7.37 8.84 -11.35
C LYS A 90 5.97 8.65 -10.80
N ALA A 91 5.41 7.46 -11.04
CA ALA A 91 4.19 7.06 -10.39
C ALA A 91 4.38 7.13 -8.87
N GLY A 92 3.34 7.61 -8.19
CA GLY A 92 3.26 7.57 -6.75
C GLY A 92 3.11 6.15 -6.20
N ALA A 93 2.72 6.05 -4.93
CA ALA A 93 2.41 4.80 -4.27
C ALA A 93 1.06 4.90 -3.58
N LYS A 94 0.26 3.84 -3.75
CA LYS A 94 -1.02 3.67 -3.06
C LYS A 94 -0.89 2.67 -1.91
N TYR A 95 -1.68 2.86 -0.87
CA TYR A 95 -1.91 1.90 0.20
C TYR A 95 -3.34 1.43 0.12
N THR A 96 -3.55 0.12 0.07
CA THR A 96 -4.89 -0.47 0.19
C THR A 96 -5.00 -1.06 1.58
N ALA A 97 -5.85 -0.47 2.42
CA ALA A 97 -6.18 -1.04 3.72
C ALA A 97 -7.26 -2.10 3.57
N ASP A 98 -7.44 -2.98 4.54
CA ASP A 98 -8.49 -4.01 4.45
C ASP A 98 -9.87 -3.38 4.68
N PHE A 99 -9.97 -2.49 5.67
CA PHE A 99 -11.21 -1.81 6.01
C PHE A 99 -11.02 -0.34 6.36
N LYS A 100 -12.04 0.46 6.09
CA LYS A 100 -12.26 1.76 6.72
C LYS A 100 -13.63 1.74 7.38
N VAL A 101 -13.62 1.85 8.71
CA VAL A 101 -14.79 1.68 9.57
C VAL A 101 -15.26 3.05 10.02
N TYR A 102 -16.54 3.34 9.81
CA TYR A 102 -17.21 4.52 10.33
C TYR A 102 -18.11 4.05 11.48
N TRP A 103 -17.95 4.69 12.62
CA TRP A 103 -18.70 4.37 13.83
C TRP A 103 -19.78 5.43 14.06
N LYS A 104 -20.84 5.05 14.78
CA LYS A 104 -21.97 5.94 15.08
C LYS A 104 -21.63 7.15 15.94
N ASP A 105 -20.49 7.12 16.65
CA ASP A 105 -19.97 8.26 17.43
C ASP A 105 -19.22 9.28 16.55
N GLY A 106 -19.19 9.07 15.23
CA GLY A 106 -18.52 9.93 14.26
C GLY A 106 -17.04 9.63 14.08
N ARG A 107 -16.44 8.73 14.86
CA ARG A 107 -15.04 8.34 14.66
C ARG A 107 -14.92 7.47 13.40
N THR A 108 -13.78 7.60 12.72
CA THR A 108 -13.41 6.72 11.60
C THR A 108 -12.14 6.00 11.98
N GLU A 109 -12.00 4.73 11.63
CA GLU A 109 -10.76 3.96 11.82
C GLU A 109 -10.36 3.28 10.51
N ILE A 110 -9.06 3.29 10.20
CA ILE A 110 -8.50 2.49 9.12
C ILE A 110 -7.92 1.23 9.73
N VAL A 111 -8.35 0.07 9.26
CA VAL A 111 -8.01 -1.23 9.83
C VAL A 111 -7.28 -2.09 8.80
N ASP A 112 -6.20 -2.71 9.25
CA ASP A 112 -5.42 -3.69 8.52
C ASP A 112 -5.33 -5.00 9.34
N VAL A 113 -5.78 -6.10 8.75
CA VAL A 113 -5.93 -7.41 9.35
C VAL A 113 -4.70 -8.28 9.03
N LYS A 114 -4.01 -8.72 10.07
CA LYS A 114 -2.84 -9.60 9.97
C LYS A 114 -3.19 -11.02 10.37
N GLY A 115 -3.16 -11.93 9.39
CA GLY A 115 -3.21 -13.39 9.59
C GLY A 115 -1.84 -14.06 9.74
N GLY A 116 -0.74 -13.30 9.70
CA GLY A 116 0.62 -13.83 9.74
C GLY A 116 1.69 -12.73 9.85
N PRO A 117 2.98 -13.07 9.71
CA PRO A 117 4.07 -12.10 9.77
C PRO A 117 3.87 -10.98 8.75
N ALA A 118 4.10 -9.74 9.19
CA ALA A 118 4.00 -8.58 8.31
C ALA A 118 5.01 -8.68 7.16
N SER A 119 4.63 -8.17 5.98
CA SER A 119 5.57 -8.05 4.87
C SER A 119 6.71 -7.09 5.25
N ARG A 120 7.89 -7.29 4.65
CA ARG A 120 9.08 -6.50 4.98
C ARG A 120 8.86 -4.98 4.86
N ASP A 121 8.02 -4.58 3.90
CA ASP A 121 7.82 -3.17 3.56
C ASP A 121 6.59 -2.58 4.28
N PHE A 122 5.83 -3.39 5.05
CA PHE A 122 4.62 -2.97 5.76
C PHE A 122 4.90 -1.82 6.72
N SER A 123 5.95 -1.90 7.54
CA SER A 123 6.25 -0.88 8.55
C SER A 123 6.50 0.50 7.93
N LEU A 124 7.13 0.57 6.75
CA LEU A 124 7.33 1.84 6.05
C LEU A 124 6.03 2.35 5.45
N ARG A 125 5.27 1.48 4.76
CA ARG A 125 3.99 1.84 4.15
C ARG A 125 2.95 2.28 5.17
N ARG A 126 2.93 1.66 6.35
CA ARG A 126 2.13 2.08 7.51
C ARG A 126 2.47 3.51 7.92
N LYS A 127 3.75 3.83 8.16
CA LYS A 127 4.17 5.19 8.53
C LYS A 127 3.78 6.24 7.49
N LEU A 128 3.95 5.92 6.20
CA LEU A 128 3.58 6.83 5.12
C LEU A 128 2.06 7.06 5.06
N LEU A 129 1.26 6.01 5.29
CA LEU A 129 -0.18 6.15 5.41
C LEU A 129 -0.55 7.04 6.59
N GLU A 130 -0.05 6.74 7.78
CA GLU A 130 -0.33 7.48 9.01
C GLU A 130 0.01 8.97 8.87
N GLN A 131 1.16 9.26 8.24
CA GLN A 131 1.56 10.63 7.92
C GLN A 131 0.63 11.31 6.90
N ALA A 132 0.15 10.59 5.89
CA ALA A 132 -0.73 11.14 4.87
C ALA A 132 -2.14 11.45 5.40
N ILE A 133 -2.66 10.64 6.32
CA ILE A 133 -4.03 10.77 6.85
C ILE A 133 -4.11 11.51 8.19
N GLY A 134 -3.00 11.63 8.93
CA GLY A 134 -2.96 12.25 10.27
C GLY A 134 -3.60 11.38 11.37
N GLN A 135 -3.68 10.07 11.17
CA GLN A 135 -4.34 9.10 12.06
C GLN A 135 -3.53 7.81 12.11
N GLU A 136 -3.54 7.12 13.25
CA GLU A 136 -2.90 5.81 13.40
C GLU A 136 -3.66 4.70 12.66
N LEU A 137 -2.90 3.82 11.99
CA LEU A 137 -3.46 2.61 11.38
C LEU A 137 -3.73 1.56 12.46
N VAL A 138 -4.97 1.11 12.56
CA VAL A 138 -5.35 0.03 13.48
C VAL A 138 -4.94 -1.30 12.87
N VAL A 139 -3.96 -1.97 13.49
CA VAL A 139 -3.53 -3.29 13.05
C VAL A 139 -4.20 -4.34 13.92
N MET A 140 -5.04 -5.18 13.32
CA MET A 140 -5.74 -6.27 14.01
C MET A 140 -5.03 -7.60 13.76
N GLU A 141 -4.73 -8.35 14.80
CA GLU A 141 -4.17 -9.70 14.67
C GLU A 141 -5.06 -10.72 15.38
N TYR A 142 -5.19 -11.91 14.77
CA TYR A 142 -5.89 -13.03 15.37
C TYR A 142 -4.90 -13.90 16.17
N THR A 143 -5.15 -14.03 17.46
CA THR A 143 -4.36 -14.87 18.37
C THR A 143 -5.19 -16.03 18.90
N LYS A 144 -4.57 -16.95 19.65
CA LYS A 144 -5.31 -18.02 20.35
C LYS A 144 -6.38 -17.49 21.32
N ALA A 145 -6.19 -16.28 21.85
CA ALA A 145 -7.14 -15.60 22.74
C ALA A 145 -8.21 -14.78 22.00
N GLY A 146 -8.19 -14.77 20.67
CA GLY A 146 -9.09 -13.99 19.83
C GLY A 146 -8.42 -12.78 19.17
N TRP A 147 -9.27 -11.89 18.64
CA TRP A 147 -8.87 -10.66 17.95
C TRP A 147 -8.35 -9.62 18.92
N ARG A 148 -7.17 -9.05 18.62
CA ARG A 148 -6.62 -7.93 19.40
C ARG A 148 -5.98 -6.88 18.50
N ARG A 149 -5.96 -5.64 18.99
CA ARG A 149 -5.16 -4.56 18.43
C ARG A 149 -3.69 -4.84 18.73
N LYS A 150 -2.86 -4.84 17.69
CA LYS A 150 -1.42 -4.96 17.82
C LYS A 150 -0.87 -3.63 18.35
N ARG A 151 -0.16 -3.69 19.48
CA ARG A 151 0.57 -2.54 20.04
C ARG A 151 1.74 -2.16 19.14
#